data_AF-A0A914P703-F1
#
_entry.id   AF-A0A914P703-F1
#
_cell.length_a   1.000
_cell.length_b   1.000
_cell.length_c   1.000
_cell.angle_alpha   90.00
_cell.angle_beta   90.00
_cell.angle_gamma   90.00
#
_symmetry.space_group_name_H-M   'P 1'
#
loop_
_entity.id
_entity.type
_entity.pdbx_description
1 polymer ?
#
loop_
_entity_poly.entity_id
_entity_poly.type
_entity_poly.pdbx_seq_one_letter_code
_entity_poly.pdbx_strand_id
1 'polypeptide(L)'
;MPLKLDAEVTLKDWNKVINEAQNGQVNPAALNVFIQEHFEQPGGELEEIEPVDFQHEVKAFETIDDEAYRIWAKDLHKKWPTLCRRVSQKVQSNPQQYSLIPVPNPFIVPGGRFREMYYWDSYFTIKGLLASEMFSTVRGMIENMGHLIEMFGYVPNGNRVYYLNRSQPPLLTWCVDAYFQRTGDLEFVRRSMAWLEKEMEFFTRNRCIHKEDWKSHLFRYHVVAGGPRPESCKFIAYHIL
;
A
#
# COMPACT_ATOMS: atom_id res chain seq x y z
N MET A 1 -1.54 -15.06 -4.17
CA MET A 1 -0.71 -15.94 -3.30
C MET A 1 0.72 -15.79 -3.77
N PRO A 2 1.72 -15.78 -2.88
CA PRO A 2 3.12 -15.79 -3.29
C PRO A 2 3.43 -17.04 -4.12
N LEU A 3 4.32 -16.89 -5.09
CA LEU A 3 4.83 -17.99 -5.90
C LEU A 3 6.00 -18.66 -5.16
N LYS A 4 6.08 -19.98 -5.25
CA LYS A 4 7.23 -20.77 -4.80
C LYS A 4 8.35 -20.83 -5.84
N LEU A 5 7.98 -20.66 -7.11
CA LEU A 5 8.84 -20.71 -8.28
C LEU A 5 8.71 -19.40 -9.07
N ASP A 6 9.54 -19.23 -10.10
CA ASP A 6 9.41 -18.11 -11.02
C ASP A 6 8.05 -18.13 -11.78
N ALA A 7 7.57 -16.96 -12.19
CA ALA A 7 6.30 -16.82 -12.88
C ALA A 7 6.27 -17.54 -14.23
N GLU A 8 7.38 -17.57 -14.98
CA GLU A 8 7.46 -18.25 -16.27
C GLU A 8 7.38 -19.77 -16.11
N VAL A 9 8.07 -20.31 -15.10
CA VAL A 9 8.01 -21.74 -14.77
C VAL A 9 6.60 -22.12 -14.34
N THR A 10 6.00 -21.33 -13.45
CA THR A 10 4.64 -21.56 -12.96
C THR A 10 3.62 -21.52 -14.11
N LEU A 11 3.77 -20.57 -15.04
CA LEU A 11 2.90 -20.46 -16.22
C LEU A 11 3.07 -21.65 -17.17
N LYS A 12 4.31 -22.08 -17.40
CA LYS A 12 4.60 -23.25 -18.23
C LYS A 12 3.95 -24.52 -17.65
N ASP A 13 4.05 -24.71 -16.34
CA ASP A 13 3.47 -25.88 -15.67
C ASP A 13 1.94 -25.79 -15.62
N TRP A 14 1.38 -24.59 -15.45
CA TRP A 14 -0.07 -24.35 -15.58
C TRP A 14 -0.60 -24.73 -16.96
N ASN A 15 0.12 -24.38 -18.03
CA ASN A 15 -0.29 -24.72 -19.39
C ASN A 15 -0.35 -26.24 -19.62
N LYS A 16 0.50 -27.03 -18.95
CA LYS A 16 0.40 -28.51 -18.99
C LYS A 16 -0.92 -28.99 -18.37
N VAL A 17 -1.28 -28.45 -17.21
CA VAL A 17 -2.53 -28.78 -16.51
C VAL A 17 -3.75 -28.40 -17.35
N ILE A 18 -3.73 -27.24 -18.02
CA ILE A 18 -4.81 -26.83 -18.94
C ILE A 18 -4.88 -27.73 -20.17
N ASN A 19 -3.76 -28.13 -20.76
CA ASN A 19 -3.76 -28.97 -21.95
C ASN A 19 -4.33 -30.38 -21.70
N GLU A 20 -4.33 -30.83 -20.44
CA GLU A 20 -4.94 -32.09 -20.00
C GLU A 20 -6.43 -31.94 -19.62
N ALA A 21 -6.98 -30.72 -19.65
CA ALA A 21 -8.37 -30.47 -19.32
C ALA A 21 -9.32 -31.11 -20.33
N GLN A 22 -10.33 -31.82 -19.84
CA GLN A 22 -11.36 -32.43 -20.68
C GLN A 22 -12.57 -31.51 -20.75
N ASN A 23 -13.08 -31.24 -21.96
CA ASN A 23 -14.21 -30.34 -22.19
C ASN A 23 -14.03 -28.94 -21.56
N GLY A 24 -12.79 -28.44 -21.50
CA GLY A 24 -12.46 -27.14 -20.89
C GLY A 24 -12.54 -27.12 -19.35
N GLN A 25 -12.72 -28.28 -18.70
CA GLN A 25 -12.74 -28.39 -17.25
C GLN A 25 -11.44 -29.00 -16.73
N VAL A 26 -10.76 -28.23 -15.86
CA VAL A 26 -9.56 -28.68 -15.16
C VAL A 26 -9.95 -29.68 -14.07
N ASN A 27 -9.24 -30.80 -13.99
CA ASN A 27 -9.44 -31.78 -12.91
C ASN A 27 -9.17 -31.13 -11.53
N PRO A 28 -10.12 -31.14 -10.58
CA PRO A 28 -9.94 -30.51 -9.27
C PRO A 28 -8.74 -31.03 -8.47
N ALA A 29 -8.40 -32.32 -8.60
CA ALA A 29 -7.24 -32.90 -7.92
C ALA A 29 -5.92 -32.36 -8.51
N ALA A 30 -5.83 -32.30 -9.84
CA ALA A 30 -4.66 -31.73 -10.53
C ALA A 30 -4.50 -30.23 -10.21
N LEU A 31 -5.62 -29.49 -10.15
CA LEU A 31 -5.62 -28.10 -9.73
C LEU A 31 -5.10 -27.93 -8.30
N ASN A 32 -5.55 -28.78 -7.36
CA ASN A 32 -5.11 -28.71 -5.98
C ASN A 32 -3.62 -29.03 -5.83
N VAL A 33 -3.11 -30.05 -6.54
CA VAL A 33 -1.67 -30.36 -6.58
C VAL A 33 -0.88 -29.18 -7.13
N PHE A 34 -1.30 -28.62 -8.27
CA PHE A 34 -0.67 -27.45 -8.86
C PHE A 34 -0.60 -26.27 -7.88
N ILE A 35 -1.71 -25.96 -7.20
CA ILE A 35 -1.76 -24.89 -6.20
C ILE A 35 -0.77 -25.15 -5.05
N GLN A 36 -0.76 -26.37 -4.52
CA GLN A 36 0.13 -26.74 -3.41
C GLN A 36 1.60 -26.70 -3.78
N GLU A 37 1.96 -27.06 -5.01
CA GLU A 37 3.35 -27.07 -5.47
C GLU A 37 3.88 -25.68 -5.82
N HIS A 38 3.01 -24.78 -6.31
CA HIS A 38 3.45 -23.51 -6.90
C HIS A 38 3.16 -22.28 -6.04
N PHE A 39 2.26 -22.37 -5.05
CA PHE A 39 1.86 -21.21 -4.26
C PHE A 39 2.06 -21.40 -2.75
N GLU A 40 2.48 -20.33 -2.08
CA GLU A 40 2.49 -20.25 -0.61
C GLU A 40 1.15 -19.76 -0.05
N GLN A 41 0.96 -19.98 1.25
CA GLN A 41 -0.16 -19.39 1.97
C GLN A 41 -0.02 -17.86 2.03
N PRO A 42 -1.13 -17.12 1.89
CA PRO A 42 -1.10 -15.66 1.98
C PRO A 42 -0.78 -15.20 3.41
N GLY A 43 0.06 -14.17 3.54
CA GLY A 43 0.33 -13.51 4.82
C GLY A 43 1.74 -13.60 5.34
N GLY A 44 2.59 -14.47 4.77
CA GLY A 44 4.01 -14.52 5.14
C GLY A 44 4.84 -13.34 4.61
N GLU A 45 4.24 -12.40 3.87
CA GLU A 45 4.96 -11.31 3.19
C GLU A 45 5.47 -10.22 4.17
N LEU A 46 4.78 -10.08 5.31
CA LEU A 46 5.01 -9.03 6.30
C LEU A 46 5.37 -9.62 7.66
N GLU A 47 6.27 -8.93 8.36
CA GLU A 47 6.65 -9.21 9.74
C GLU A 47 6.03 -8.15 10.66
N GLU A 48 5.54 -8.57 11.82
CA GLU A 48 5.13 -7.65 12.88
C GLU A 48 6.37 -7.06 13.55
N ILE A 49 6.37 -5.75 13.79
CA ILE A 49 7.49 -5.05 14.42
C ILE A 49 6.97 -3.92 15.29
N GLU A 50 7.62 -3.68 16.42
CA GLU A 50 7.33 -2.49 17.21
C GLU A 50 7.93 -1.24 16.54
N PRO A 51 7.17 -0.15 16.36
CA PRO A 51 7.70 1.10 15.85
C PRO A 51 8.86 1.63 16.71
N VAL A 52 9.92 2.10 16.06
CA VAL A 52 11.18 2.50 16.73
C VAL A 52 11.03 3.65 17.72
N ASP A 53 9.99 4.46 17.56
CA ASP A 53 9.67 5.64 18.36
C ASP A 53 8.39 5.48 19.17
N PHE A 54 7.90 4.25 19.33
CA PHE A 54 6.78 3.96 20.21
C PHE A 54 7.16 4.22 21.67
N GLN A 55 6.31 4.97 22.38
CA GLN A 55 6.48 5.28 23.80
C GLN A 55 5.21 4.87 24.54
N HIS A 56 5.33 4.17 25.66
CA HIS A 56 4.15 3.71 26.42
C HIS A 56 3.30 4.87 26.96
N GLU A 57 3.92 6.03 27.17
CA GLU A 57 3.29 7.25 27.64
C GLU A 57 3.57 8.39 26.66
N VAL A 58 2.51 9.06 26.20
CA VAL A 58 2.58 10.21 25.30
C VAL A 58 2.14 11.45 26.08
N LYS A 59 3.08 12.36 26.34
CA LYS A 59 2.84 13.54 27.19
C LYS A 59 1.79 14.47 26.59
N ALA A 60 1.72 14.53 25.26
CA ALA A 60 0.74 15.35 24.57
C ALA A 60 -0.71 15.01 24.95
N PHE A 61 -1.02 13.76 25.34
CA PHE A 61 -2.38 13.38 25.71
C PHE A 61 -2.83 13.97 27.05
N GLU A 62 -1.92 14.35 27.94
CA GLU A 62 -2.30 15.00 29.21
C GLU A 62 -2.88 16.41 28.99
N THR A 63 -2.70 16.98 27.81
CA THR A 63 -3.32 18.26 27.41
C THR A 63 -4.79 18.14 26.98
N ILE A 64 -5.31 16.91 26.87
CA ILE A 64 -6.72 16.66 26.52
C ILE A 64 -7.56 16.87 27.77
N ASP A 65 -8.40 17.90 27.81
CA ASP A 65 -9.22 18.26 28.97
C ASP A 65 -10.23 17.16 29.36
N ASP A 66 -10.94 16.61 28.37
CA ASP A 66 -11.95 15.56 28.57
C ASP A 66 -11.29 14.21 28.90
N GLU A 67 -11.63 13.65 30.05
CA GLU A 67 -11.06 12.39 30.55
C GLU A 67 -11.38 11.20 29.63
N ALA A 68 -12.61 11.12 29.10
CA ALA A 68 -13.01 10.02 28.23
C ALA A 68 -12.22 10.06 26.91
N TYR A 69 -12.01 11.25 26.34
CA TYR A 69 -11.16 11.41 25.16
C TYR A 69 -9.68 11.15 25.45
N ARG A 70 -9.18 11.52 26.63
CA ARG A 70 -7.81 11.20 27.05
C ARG A 70 -7.58 9.69 27.14
N ILE A 71 -8.50 8.96 27.78
CA ILE A 71 -8.45 7.49 27.87
C ILE A 71 -8.53 6.88 26.47
N TRP A 72 -9.47 7.34 25.64
CA TRP A 72 -9.61 6.87 24.27
C TRP A 72 -8.34 7.08 23.43
N ALA A 73 -7.69 8.24 23.54
CA ALA A 73 -6.43 8.53 22.84
C ALA A 73 -5.31 7.57 23.28
N LYS A 74 -5.19 7.29 24.59
CA LYS A 74 -4.24 6.31 25.13
C LYS A 74 -4.53 4.90 24.63
N ASP A 75 -5.80 4.50 24.54
CA ASP A 75 -6.17 3.17 24.06
C ASP A 75 -5.98 3.02 22.54
N LEU A 76 -6.19 4.09 21.77
CA LEU A 76 -5.85 4.13 20.36
C LEU A 76 -4.34 4.01 20.16
N HIS A 77 -3.54 4.74 20.92
CA HIS A 77 -2.09 4.72 20.84
C HIS A 77 -1.50 3.31 21.02
N LYS A 78 -2.03 2.53 21.98
CA LYS A 78 -1.64 1.13 22.22
C LYS A 78 -1.89 0.21 21.01
N LYS A 79 -2.68 0.62 20.03
CA LYS A 79 -2.92 -0.17 18.81
C LYS A 79 -1.82 -0.03 17.76
N TRP A 80 -1.00 1.02 17.79
CA TRP A 80 0.01 1.23 16.74
C TRP A 80 1.00 0.07 16.58
N PRO A 81 1.56 -0.51 17.66
CA PRO A 81 2.45 -1.67 17.51
C PRO A 81 1.75 -2.86 16.85
N THR A 82 0.46 -3.08 17.14
CA THR A 82 -0.31 -4.20 16.55
C THR A 82 -0.55 -4.04 15.05
N LEU A 83 -0.41 -2.83 14.51
CA LEU A 83 -0.65 -2.51 13.10
C LEU A 83 0.65 -2.22 12.32
N CYS A 84 1.79 -2.14 13.01
CA CYS A 84 3.06 -1.86 12.36
C CYS A 84 3.62 -3.13 11.71
N ARG A 85 4.03 -3.00 10.45
CA ARG A 85 4.54 -4.10 9.63
C ARG A 85 5.81 -3.68 8.93
N ARG A 86 6.71 -4.64 8.74
CA ARG A 86 7.90 -4.53 7.90
C ARG A 86 7.83 -5.56 6.77
N VAL A 87 8.32 -5.20 5.60
CA VAL A 87 8.47 -6.15 4.48
C VAL A 87 9.53 -7.19 4.85
N SER A 88 9.15 -8.46 4.85
CA SER A 88 10.05 -9.57 5.21
C SER A 88 11.24 -9.69 4.26
N GLN A 89 12.35 -10.25 4.75
CA GLN A 89 13.57 -10.43 3.95
C GLN A 89 13.33 -11.27 2.69
N LYS A 90 12.44 -12.26 2.75
CA LYS A 90 12.12 -13.12 1.59
C LYS A 90 11.49 -12.35 0.43
N VAL A 91 10.66 -11.35 0.73
CA VAL A 91 10.06 -10.47 -0.29
C VAL A 91 11.12 -9.55 -0.87
N GLN A 92 12.02 -9.02 -0.04
CA GLN A 92 13.11 -8.17 -0.50
C GLN A 92 14.08 -8.93 -1.41
N SER A 93 14.41 -10.18 -1.09
CA SER A 93 15.34 -10.99 -1.87
C SER A 93 14.74 -11.53 -3.18
N ASN A 94 13.43 -11.79 -3.24
CA ASN A 94 12.77 -12.39 -4.41
C ASN A 94 11.46 -11.66 -4.79
N PRO A 95 11.48 -10.34 -5.05
CA PRO A 95 10.25 -9.55 -5.19
C PRO A 95 9.32 -10.02 -6.31
N GLN A 96 9.86 -10.64 -7.37
CA GLN A 96 9.06 -11.17 -8.48
C GLN A 96 8.13 -12.33 -8.10
N GLN A 97 8.39 -13.01 -6.99
CA GLN A 97 7.53 -14.09 -6.48
C GLN A 97 6.31 -13.54 -5.70
N TYR A 98 6.29 -12.25 -5.40
CA TYR A 98 5.29 -11.65 -4.53
C TYR A 98 4.45 -10.63 -5.28
N SER A 99 3.19 -10.55 -4.87
CA SER A 99 2.36 -9.43 -5.30
C SER A 99 2.68 -8.17 -4.51
N LEU A 100 3.21 -8.29 -3.29
CA LEU A 100 3.63 -7.17 -2.46
C LEU A 100 4.90 -6.52 -3.03
N ILE A 101 4.86 -5.22 -3.23
CA ILE A 101 6.00 -4.42 -3.67
C ILE A 101 6.79 -4.02 -2.42
N PRO A 102 8.09 -4.33 -2.34
CA PRO A 102 8.91 -3.98 -1.19
C PRO A 102 9.04 -2.46 -1.05
N VAL A 103 9.07 -1.99 0.20
CA VAL A 103 9.33 -0.59 0.58
C VAL A 103 10.37 -0.59 1.71
N PRO A 104 11.22 0.45 1.82
CA PRO A 104 12.40 0.42 2.68
C PRO A 104 12.10 0.50 4.18
N ASN A 105 11.03 1.19 4.57
CA ASN A 105 10.72 1.47 5.98
C ASN A 105 9.51 0.66 6.48
N PRO A 106 9.41 0.39 7.80
CA PRO A 106 8.17 -0.08 8.40
C PRO A 106 7.00 0.88 8.14
N PHE A 107 5.78 0.36 8.12
CA PHE A 107 4.56 1.13 7.90
C PHE A 107 3.39 0.57 8.68
N ILE A 108 2.38 1.41 8.93
CA ILE A 108 1.14 1.01 9.59
C ILE A 108 0.12 0.55 8.53
N VAL A 109 -0.49 -0.62 8.75
CA VAL A 109 -1.62 -1.09 7.93
C VAL A 109 -2.96 -0.66 8.51
N PRO A 110 -4.04 -0.55 7.71
CA PRO A 110 -5.39 -0.26 8.23
C PRO A 110 -5.92 -1.31 9.21
N GLY A 111 -5.44 -2.56 9.11
CA GLY A 111 -5.81 -3.67 9.97
C GLY A 111 -6.77 -4.69 9.34
N GLY A 112 -7.04 -5.76 10.09
CA GLY A 112 -7.91 -6.85 9.64
C GLY A 112 -7.33 -7.62 8.45
N ARG A 113 -8.08 -7.68 7.33
CA ARG A 113 -7.66 -8.41 6.12
C ARG A 113 -6.63 -7.67 5.26
N PHE A 114 -6.44 -6.38 5.50
CA PHE A 114 -5.56 -5.51 4.71
C PHE A 114 -4.11 -5.68 5.18
N ARG A 115 -3.25 -6.12 4.27
CA ARG A 115 -1.85 -6.50 4.56
C ARG A 115 -0.90 -5.77 3.62
N GLU A 116 -1.19 -4.51 3.36
CA GLU A 116 -0.44 -3.63 2.47
C GLU A 116 -0.62 -2.18 2.92
N MET A 117 0.31 -1.32 2.54
CA MET A 117 0.19 0.12 2.72
C MET A 117 -0.86 0.64 1.73
N TYR A 118 -1.78 1.49 2.18
CA TYR A 118 -2.75 2.19 1.34
C TYR A 118 -2.45 3.68 1.32
N TYR A 119 -2.57 4.32 0.16
CA TYR A 119 -2.08 5.69 -0.02
C TYR A 119 -2.86 6.71 0.82
N TRP A 120 -4.16 6.92 0.55
CA TRP A 120 -4.91 7.97 1.24
C TRP A 120 -5.19 7.65 2.72
N ASP A 121 -5.35 6.36 3.08
CA ASP A 121 -5.52 5.91 4.46
C ASP A 121 -4.32 6.32 5.31
N SER A 122 -3.11 6.22 4.72
CA SER A 122 -1.87 6.59 5.39
C SER A 122 -1.83 8.06 5.83
N TYR A 123 -2.51 8.98 5.15
CA TYR A 123 -2.58 10.38 5.62
C TYR A 123 -3.27 10.47 6.99
N PHE A 124 -4.42 9.82 7.14
CA PHE A 124 -5.16 9.83 8.41
C PHE A 124 -4.39 9.07 9.51
N THR A 125 -3.72 7.97 9.14
CA THR A 125 -2.82 7.27 10.05
C THR A 125 -1.65 8.16 10.49
N ILE A 126 -1.02 8.90 9.58
CA ILE A 126 0.05 9.85 9.86
C ILE A 126 -0.42 10.91 10.85
N LYS A 127 -1.63 11.46 10.70
CA LYS A 127 -2.20 12.42 11.66
C LYS A 127 -2.29 11.83 13.08
N GLY A 128 -2.73 10.57 13.20
CA GLY A 128 -2.78 9.85 14.48
C GLY A 128 -1.40 9.55 15.09
N LEU A 129 -0.45 9.14 14.25
CA LEU A 129 0.94 8.90 14.66
C LEU A 129 1.63 10.20 15.12
N LEU A 130 1.38 11.32 14.44
CA LEU A 130 1.87 12.63 14.86
C LEU A 130 1.27 13.04 16.21
N ALA A 131 -0.02 12.80 16.44
CA ALA A 131 -0.64 13.03 17.76
C ALA A 131 -0.01 12.13 18.85
N SER A 132 0.48 10.96 18.45
CA SER A 132 1.23 10.02 19.29
C SER A 132 2.73 10.30 19.41
N GLU A 133 3.21 11.43 18.88
CA GLU A 133 4.64 11.81 18.89
C GLU A 133 5.58 10.82 18.16
N MET A 134 5.05 10.02 17.23
CA MET A 134 5.79 8.99 16.47
C MET A 134 6.34 9.55 15.15
N PHE A 135 7.24 10.52 15.25
CA PHE A 135 7.76 11.28 14.11
C PHE A 135 8.65 10.46 13.15
N SER A 136 9.47 9.55 13.68
CA SER A 136 10.34 8.69 12.87
C SER A 136 9.54 7.69 12.04
N THR A 137 8.48 7.12 12.63
CA THR A 137 7.56 6.23 11.91
C THR A 137 6.83 6.99 10.79
N VAL A 138 6.34 8.20 11.07
CA VAL A 138 5.70 9.07 10.06
C VAL A 138 6.65 9.37 8.91
N ARG A 139 7.89 9.77 9.22
CA ARG A 139 8.90 10.04 8.21
C ARG A 139 9.17 8.81 7.33
N GLY A 140 9.30 7.63 7.95
CA GLY A 140 9.50 6.38 7.22
C GLY A 140 8.35 6.04 6.27
N MET A 141 7.10 6.28 6.69
CA MET A 141 5.93 6.10 5.82
C MET A 141 5.91 7.07 4.64
N ILE A 142 6.31 8.33 4.83
CA ILE A 142 6.42 9.32 3.74
C ILE A 142 7.55 8.93 2.79
N GLU A 143 8.69 8.48 3.30
CA GLU A 143 9.81 7.97 2.50
C GLU A 143 9.41 6.72 1.70
N ASN A 144 8.52 5.86 2.22
CA ASN A 144 7.95 4.74 1.46
C ASN A 144 7.08 5.23 0.28
N MET A 145 6.29 6.29 0.46
CA MET A 145 5.54 6.92 -0.65
C MET A 145 6.49 7.50 -1.70
N GLY A 146 7.54 8.20 -1.25
CA GLY A 146 8.61 8.70 -2.11
C GLY A 146 9.29 7.59 -2.91
N HIS A 147 9.59 6.45 -2.26
CA HIS A 147 10.16 5.28 -2.92
C HIS A 147 9.24 4.72 -4.03
N LEU A 148 7.93 4.65 -3.79
CA LEU A 148 6.96 4.23 -4.81
C LEU A 148 6.88 5.22 -5.98
N ILE A 149 6.96 6.52 -5.70
CA ILE A 149 7.05 7.56 -6.73
C ILE A 149 8.34 7.41 -7.54
N GLU A 150 9.47 7.08 -6.90
CA GLU A 150 10.70 6.88 -7.64
C GLU A 150 10.60 5.73 -8.64
N MET A 151 9.99 4.62 -8.21
CA MET A 151 9.81 3.43 -9.05
C MET A 151 8.76 3.59 -10.15
N PHE A 152 7.62 4.22 -9.85
CA PHE A 152 6.44 4.20 -10.74
C PHE A 152 5.98 5.57 -11.23
N GLY A 153 6.52 6.66 -10.67
CA GLY A 153 6.12 8.04 -10.96
C GLY A 153 4.93 8.54 -10.14
N TYR A 154 4.31 7.69 -9.32
CA TYR A 154 3.15 8.02 -8.49
C TYR A 154 3.00 7.00 -7.34
N VAL A 155 2.18 7.31 -6.34
CA VAL A 155 1.84 6.33 -5.30
C VAL A 155 0.64 5.48 -5.76
N PRO A 156 0.78 4.15 -5.93
CA PRO A 156 -0.34 3.27 -6.26
C PRO A 156 -1.36 3.20 -5.11
N ASN A 157 -2.57 2.71 -5.39
CA ASN A 157 -3.63 2.55 -4.39
C ASN A 157 -3.14 1.83 -3.11
N GLY A 158 -2.33 0.79 -3.31
CA GLY A 158 -1.46 0.25 -2.27
C GLY A 158 -0.23 -0.42 -2.88
N ASN A 159 0.71 -0.86 -2.06
CA ASN A 159 1.98 -1.44 -2.54
C ASN A 159 1.84 -2.89 -3.02
N ARG A 160 0.92 -3.16 -3.95
CA ARG A 160 0.80 -4.45 -4.63
C ARG A 160 0.78 -4.29 -6.15
N VAL A 161 1.34 -5.25 -6.88
CA VAL A 161 1.49 -5.21 -8.34
C VAL A 161 0.15 -5.02 -9.07
N TYR A 162 -0.94 -5.61 -8.58
CA TYR A 162 -2.28 -5.47 -9.17
C TYR A 162 -2.95 -4.11 -8.87
N TYR A 163 -2.29 -3.25 -8.10
CA TYR A 163 -2.67 -1.85 -7.88
C TYR A 163 -1.91 -0.88 -8.78
N LEU A 164 -0.91 -1.33 -9.56
CA LEU A 164 -0.11 -0.49 -10.48
C LEU A 164 -0.88 0.08 -11.68
N ASN A 165 -2.19 -0.17 -11.79
CA ASN A 165 -3.03 0.49 -12.80
C ASN A 165 -3.78 1.70 -12.25
N ARG A 166 -3.71 1.98 -10.94
CA ARG A 166 -4.50 3.01 -10.28
C ARG A 166 -3.82 3.60 -9.06
N SER A 167 -4.13 4.86 -8.80
CA SER A 167 -3.75 5.56 -7.56
C SER A 167 -4.99 5.73 -6.66
N GLN A 168 -4.86 6.57 -5.65
CA GLN A 168 -5.88 7.05 -4.72
C GLN A 168 -5.82 8.59 -4.68
N PRO A 169 -6.69 9.29 -3.93
CA PRO A 169 -6.55 10.73 -3.73
C PRO A 169 -5.10 11.11 -3.36
N PRO A 170 -4.43 11.99 -4.12
CA PRO A 170 -3.03 12.33 -3.87
C PRO A 170 -2.89 13.24 -2.67
N LEU A 171 -2.41 12.69 -1.56
CA LEU A 171 -2.28 13.37 -0.27
C LEU A 171 -0.82 13.50 0.21
N LEU A 172 0.18 13.18 -0.63
CA LEU A 172 1.58 13.25 -0.22
C LEU A 172 2.01 14.66 0.23
N THR A 173 1.54 15.72 -0.45
CA THR A 173 1.79 17.11 -0.02
C THR A 173 1.26 17.36 1.39
N TRP A 174 0.09 16.80 1.74
CA TRP A 174 -0.53 16.94 3.05
C TRP A 174 0.20 16.12 4.11
N CYS A 175 0.72 14.94 3.75
CA CYS A 175 1.57 14.14 4.64
C CYS A 175 2.86 14.91 4.98
N VAL A 176 3.54 15.48 3.99
CA VAL A 176 4.78 16.26 4.16
C VAL A 176 4.52 17.52 4.98
N ASP A 177 3.46 18.28 4.67
CA ASP A 177 3.08 19.46 5.45
C ASP A 177 2.76 19.08 6.90
N ALA A 178 1.90 18.07 7.14
CA ALA A 178 1.56 17.65 8.49
C ALA A 178 2.80 17.25 9.32
N TYR A 179 3.78 16.58 8.70
CA TYR A 179 5.06 16.27 9.34
C TYR A 179 5.87 17.53 9.64
N PHE A 180 5.98 18.44 8.67
CA PHE A 180 6.72 19.71 8.83
C PHE A 180 6.12 20.58 9.95
N GLN A 181 4.80 20.74 10.01
CA GLN A 181 4.13 21.52 11.07
C GLN A 181 4.44 21.02 12.49
N ARG A 182 4.83 19.75 12.64
CA ARG A 182 5.15 19.14 13.94
C ARG A 182 6.63 19.07 14.25
N THR A 183 7.50 19.12 13.25
CA THR A 183 8.95 18.87 13.40
C THR A 183 9.82 20.06 13.02
N GLY A 184 9.33 20.95 12.16
CA GLY A 184 10.14 22.03 11.57
C GLY A 184 11.23 21.55 10.62
N ASP A 185 11.25 20.27 10.21
CA ASP A 185 12.30 19.68 9.38
C ASP A 185 12.20 20.15 7.92
N LEU A 186 12.75 21.34 7.66
CA LEU A 186 12.77 21.96 6.34
C LEU A 186 13.63 21.18 5.34
N GLU A 187 14.66 20.46 5.80
CA GLU A 187 15.51 19.62 4.94
C GLU A 187 14.74 18.42 4.40
N PHE A 188 13.86 17.82 5.20
CA PHE A 188 12.96 16.78 4.72
C PHE A 188 11.96 17.29 3.69
N VAL A 189 11.40 18.49 3.88
CA VAL A 189 10.52 19.13 2.89
C VAL A 189 11.27 19.34 1.57
N ARG A 190 12.49 19.90 1.61
CA ARG A 190 13.33 20.11 0.42
C ARG A 190 13.59 18.82 -0.33
N ARG A 191 13.93 17.73 0.37
CA ARG A 191 14.13 16.42 -0.25
C ARG A 191 12.84 15.85 -0.85
N SER A 192 11.71 16.10 -0.21
CA SER A 192 10.41 15.61 -0.66
C SER A 192 9.92 16.32 -1.93
N MET A 193 10.40 17.53 -2.24
CA MET A 193 9.98 18.30 -3.42
C MET A 193 10.09 17.53 -4.73
N ALA A 194 11.17 16.76 -4.91
CA ALA A 194 11.35 15.95 -6.11
C ALA A 194 10.24 14.90 -6.28
N TRP A 195 9.78 14.30 -5.18
CA TRP A 195 8.65 13.35 -5.20
C TRP A 195 7.33 14.05 -5.52
N LEU A 196 7.10 15.23 -4.93
CA LEU A 196 5.88 16.02 -5.14
C LEU A 196 5.74 16.48 -6.60
N GLU A 197 6.84 16.97 -7.19
CA GLU A 197 6.88 17.38 -8.59
C GLU A 197 6.63 16.19 -9.51
N LYS A 198 7.33 15.07 -9.29
CA LYS A 198 7.20 13.85 -10.09
C LYS A 198 5.78 13.27 -10.04
N GLU A 199 5.14 13.27 -8.87
CA GLU A 199 3.75 12.83 -8.74
C GLU A 199 2.79 13.78 -9.48
N MET A 200 2.97 15.10 -9.35
CA MET A 200 2.16 16.09 -10.07
C MET A 200 2.32 15.97 -11.60
N GLU A 201 3.54 15.72 -12.09
CA GLU A 201 3.80 15.43 -13.50
C GLU A 201 3.05 14.18 -13.97
N PHE A 202 3.04 13.11 -13.16
CA PHE A 202 2.27 11.92 -13.48
C PHE A 202 0.77 12.24 -13.61
N PHE A 203 0.18 12.94 -12.66
CA PHE A 203 -1.24 13.30 -12.72
C PHE A 203 -1.54 14.23 -13.89
N THR A 204 -0.66 15.19 -14.16
CA THR A 204 -0.81 16.13 -15.29
C THR A 204 -0.78 15.39 -16.62
N ARG A 205 0.18 14.47 -16.81
CA ARG A 205 0.31 13.71 -18.07
C ARG A 205 -0.80 12.68 -18.26
N ASN A 206 -1.22 12.00 -17.18
CA ASN A 206 -2.04 10.79 -17.30
C ASN A 206 -3.48 10.93 -16.81
N ARG A 207 -3.83 12.01 -16.09
CA ARG A 207 -5.15 12.20 -15.45
C ARG A 207 -5.75 13.59 -15.68
N CYS A 208 -5.02 14.50 -16.29
CA CYS A 208 -5.54 15.80 -16.71
C CYS A 208 -6.51 15.64 -17.89
N ILE A 209 -7.57 16.44 -17.88
CA ILE A 209 -8.47 16.65 -19.01
C ILE A 209 -8.59 18.15 -19.28
N HIS A 210 -8.65 18.52 -20.56
CA HIS A 210 -8.90 19.87 -21.02
C HIS A 210 -10.32 19.94 -21.57
N LYS A 211 -11.07 20.98 -21.19
CA LYS A 211 -12.38 21.29 -21.77
C LYS A 211 -12.28 22.67 -22.41
N GLU A 212 -12.82 22.80 -23.61
CA GLU A 212 -12.76 24.05 -24.40
C GLU A 212 -13.34 25.25 -23.63
N ASP A 213 -14.44 25.03 -22.89
CA ASP A 213 -15.10 26.07 -22.09
C ASP A 213 -14.49 26.28 -20.69
N TRP A 214 -13.39 25.60 -20.36
CA TRP A 214 -12.80 25.64 -19.02
C TRP A 214 -11.31 25.96 -19.06
N LYS A 215 -10.94 27.11 -18.49
CA LYS A 215 -9.58 27.66 -18.58
C LYS A 215 -8.53 26.87 -17.79
N SER A 216 -8.94 26.13 -16.75
CA SER A 216 -8.01 25.45 -15.85
C SER A 216 -7.85 23.97 -16.18
N HIS A 217 -6.76 23.36 -15.71
CA HIS A 217 -6.62 21.91 -15.75
C HIS A 217 -7.65 21.27 -14.81
N LEU A 218 -8.34 20.24 -15.31
CA LEU A 218 -9.22 19.39 -14.51
C LEU A 218 -8.57 18.02 -14.39
N PHE A 219 -8.75 17.36 -13.25
CA PHE A 219 -8.24 16.02 -13.02
C PHE A 219 -9.40 15.06 -12.80
N ARG A 220 -9.27 13.83 -13.33
CA ARG A 220 -10.26 12.78 -13.13
C ARG A 220 -9.61 11.51 -12.60
N TYR A 221 -10.36 10.77 -11.79
CA TYR A 221 -10.03 9.37 -11.53
C TYR A 221 -10.24 8.57 -12.81
N HIS A 222 -9.19 7.91 -13.27
CA HIS A 222 -9.21 7.11 -14.49
C HIS A 222 -8.30 5.90 -14.31
N VAL A 223 -8.81 4.73 -14.69
CA VAL A 223 -8.12 3.45 -14.60
C VAL A 223 -8.27 2.76 -15.94
N VAL A 224 -7.15 2.35 -16.53
CA VAL A 224 -7.15 1.50 -17.73
C VAL A 224 -6.98 0.06 -17.24
N ALA A 225 -7.98 -0.79 -17.48
CA ALA A 225 -7.97 -2.19 -17.09
C ALA A 225 -8.46 -3.05 -18.25
N GLY A 226 -7.71 -4.11 -18.57
CA GLY A 226 -8.08 -5.09 -19.61
C GLY A 226 -9.01 -6.21 -19.11
N GLY A 227 -9.42 -6.17 -17.84
CA GLY A 227 -10.21 -7.23 -17.22
C GLY A 227 -10.65 -6.90 -15.79
N PRO A 228 -11.32 -7.84 -15.11
CA PRO A 228 -11.78 -7.65 -13.74
C PRO A 228 -10.61 -7.50 -12.77
N ARG A 229 -10.88 -6.86 -11.63
CA ARG A 229 -9.91 -6.67 -10.56
C ARG A 229 -9.44 -8.02 -9.99
N PRO A 230 -8.13 -8.34 -10.02
CA PRO A 230 -7.62 -9.64 -9.54
C PRO A 230 -8.03 -9.96 -8.10
N GLU A 231 -8.04 -8.95 -7.22
CA GLU A 231 -8.41 -9.09 -5.81
C GLU A 231 -9.92 -9.27 -5.56
N SER A 232 -10.75 -9.14 -6.59
CA SER A 232 -12.21 -9.27 -6.52
C SER A 232 -12.78 -10.15 -7.64
N CYS A 233 -11.95 -11.00 -8.26
CA CYS A 233 -12.31 -11.75 -9.46
C CYS A 233 -13.59 -12.59 -9.29
N LYS A 234 -13.77 -13.26 -8.13
CA LYS A 234 -14.98 -14.03 -7.83
C LYS A 234 -16.25 -13.17 -7.83
N PHE A 235 -16.21 -11.97 -7.26
CA PHE A 235 -17.41 -11.13 -7.12
C PHE A 235 -17.84 -10.48 -8.44
N ILE A 236 -16.90 -10.18 -9.33
CA ILE A 236 -17.19 -9.51 -10.60
C ILE A 236 -17.72 -10.51 -11.65
N ALA A 237 -17.23 -11.76 -11.64
CA ALA A 237 -17.70 -12.79 -12.56
C ALA A 237 -19.20 -13.12 -12.42
N TYR A 238 -19.76 -13.04 -11.21
CA TYR A 238 -21.20 -13.25 -10.95
C TYR A 238 -22.12 -12.12 -11.41
N HIS A 239 -21.59 -10.99 -11.89
CA HIS A 239 -22.41 -9.87 -12.38
C HIS A 239 -22.26 -9.65 -13.90
N ILE A 240 -21.48 -10.50 -14.57
CA ILE A 240 -21.25 -10.47 -16.02
C ILE A 240 -21.86 -11.72 -16.70
N LEU A 241 -22.40 -12.66 -15.93
CA LEU A 241 -23.20 -13.80 -16.36
C LEU A 241 -24.65 -13.64 -15.88
#